data_AF-A0A968JNA2-F1
#
_entry.id   AF-A0A968JNA2-F1
#
_cell.length_a   1.000
_cell.length_b   1.000
_cell.length_c   1.000
_cell.angle_alpha   90.00
_cell.angle_beta   90.00
_cell.angle_gamma   90.00
#
_symmetry.space_group_name_H-M   'P 1'
#
loop_
_entity.id
_entity.type
_entity.pdbx_description
1 polymer ?
#
loop_
_entity_poly.entity_id
_entity_poly.type
_entity_poly.pdbx_seq_one_letter_code
_entity_poly.pdbx_strand_id
1 'polypeptide(L)'
;MRITIRFFISFIYLFFFHNLYCQLDKTDEIKKNAELNFKRNDFEQALLNYEDLLMLYPQDPEYHYRKGLCLFEMNAINRYNEAALSLEYAAAKGDENKAWYYLGKVQLHQQKYDEAIKAFTRFKTIGKRKDTKRLQVDADINLAKSKYQNGTTNQNEVTETTEVKVIEQPDNNLALKVIPASNSNSENDVILKYAMQMQFAADTLTRCAKEKRAYAKSIKNEEEKKNLGREITQLEKEAAKKQKTADSCFSILSNSSEFQVL
;
A
#
# COMPACT_ATOMS: atom_id res chain seq x y z
N MET A 1 -18.38 56.52 -19.36
CA MET A 1 -17.55 55.31 -19.62
C MET A 1 -16.59 54.95 -18.47
N ARG A 2 -15.85 55.89 -17.85
CA ARG A 2 -14.94 55.56 -16.72
C ARG A 2 -15.62 55.10 -15.42
N ILE A 3 -16.84 55.59 -15.14
CA ILE A 3 -17.60 55.25 -13.93
C ILE A 3 -18.20 53.84 -13.99
N THR A 4 -18.72 53.45 -15.16
CA THR A 4 -19.30 52.11 -15.37
C THR A 4 -18.24 51.00 -15.29
N ILE A 5 -17.01 51.26 -15.76
CA ILE A 5 -15.89 50.34 -15.63
C ILE A 5 -15.48 50.13 -14.15
N ARG A 6 -15.49 51.19 -13.33
CA ARG A 6 -15.19 51.07 -11.89
C ARG A 6 -16.23 50.24 -11.13
N PHE A 7 -17.52 50.40 -11.44
CA PHE A 7 -18.57 49.58 -10.86
C PHE A 7 -18.48 48.13 -11.31
N PHE A 8 -18.15 47.88 -12.58
CA PHE A 8 -17.97 46.52 -13.09
C PHE A 8 -16.77 45.82 -12.45
N ILE A 9 -15.63 46.51 -12.27
CA ILE A 9 -14.46 46.00 -11.55
C ILE A 9 -14.81 45.74 -10.07
N SER A 10 -15.52 46.64 -9.40
CA SER A 10 -15.96 46.44 -8.01
C SER A 10 -16.90 45.23 -7.87
N PHE A 11 -17.78 45.01 -8.85
CA PHE A 11 -18.69 43.87 -8.87
C PHE A 11 -17.95 42.54 -9.11
N ILE A 12 -16.94 42.56 -9.99
CA ILE A 12 -16.02 41.44 -10.19
C ILE A 12 -15.27 41.13 -8.89
N TYR A 13 -14.71 42.14 -8.21
CA TYR A 13 -14.06 41.91 -6.92
C TYR A 13 -15.04 41.32 -5.90
N LEU A 14 -16.25 41.86 -5.75
CA LEU A 14 -17.26 41.29 -4.84
C LEU A 14 -17.63 39.85 -5.21
N PHE A 15 -17.75 39.52 -6.49
CA PHE A 15 -18.01 38.16 -6.95
C PHE A 15 -16.83 37.22 -6.65
N PHE A 16 -15.58 37.63 -6.92
CA PHE A 16 -14.39 36.84 -6.59
C PHE A 16 -14.21 36.67 -5.07
N PHE A 17 -14.45 37.72 -4.28
CA PHE A 17 -14.42 37.64 -2.82
C PHE A 17 -15.50 36.69 -2.29
N HIS A 18 -16.73 36.75 -2.82
CA HIS A 18 -17.81 35.88 -2.36
C HIS A 18 -17.55 34.39 -2.69
N ASN A 19 -17.02 34.10 -3.89
CA ASN A 19 -16.61 32.74 -4.26
C ASN A 19 -15.47 32.23 -3.36
N LEU A 20 -14.50 33.09 -3.01
CA LEU A 20 -13.40 32.72 -2.12
C LEU A 20 -13.86 32.42 -0.69
N TYR A 21 -14.80 33.21 -0.14
CA TYR A 21 -15.37 32.97 1.19
C TYR A 21 -16.16 31.66 1.26
N CYS A 22 -16.96 31.34 0.24
CA CYS A 22 -17.73 30.10 0.20
C CYS A 22 -16.83 28.86 0.12
N GLN A 23 -15.73 28.94 -0.64
CA GLN A 23 -14.76 27.84 -0.75
C GLN A 23 -14.01 27.63 0.58
N LEU A 24 -13.63 28.70 1.27
CA LEU A 24 -12.93 28.63 2.55
C LEU A 24 -13.76 27.92 3.64
N ASP A 25 -15.05 28.27 3.76
CA ASP A 25 -15.95 27.67 4.76
C ASP A 25 -16.09 26.15 4.57
N LYS A 26 -16.24 25.71 3.31
CA LYS A 26 -16.26 24.30 2.96
C LYS A 26 -14.94 23.58 3.29
N THR A 27 -13.79 24.22 3.09
CA THR A 27 -12.51 23.58 3.43
C THR A 27 -12.32 23.37 4.93
N ASP A 28 -12.78 24.30 5.76
CA ASP A 28 -12.66 24.19 7.22
C ASP A 28 -13.61 23.11 7.78
N GLU A 29 -14.77 22.93 7.15
CA GLU A 29 -15.66 21.80 7.42
C GLU A 29 -14.97 20.45 7.13
N ILE A 30 -14.32 20.31 5.96
CA ILE A 30 -13.60 19.08 5.58
C ILE A 30 -12.47 18.79 6.58
N LYS A 31 -11.69 19.80 7.00
CA LYS A 31 -10.64 19.65 8.02
C LYS A 31 -11.21 19.14 9.34
N LYS A 32 -12.32 19.72 9.79
CA LYS A 32 -12.97 19.32 11.04
C LYS A 32 -13.50 17.89 10.96
N ASN A 33 -14.11 17.51 9.84
CA ASN A 33 -14.62 16.16 9.62
C ASN A 33 -13.48 15.14 9.50
N ALA A 34 -12.36 15.47 8.85
CA ALA A 34 -11.17 14.63 8.77
C ALA A 34 -10.63 14.31 10.15
N GLU A 35 -10.41 15.33 10.99
CA GLU A 35 -9.88 15.17 12.34
C GLU A 35 -10.88 14.44 13.26
N LEU A 36 -12.19 14.68 13.09
CA LEU A 36 -13.23 13.99 13.85
C LEU A 36 -13.28 12.50 13.53
N ASN A 37 -13.30 12.14 12.23
CA ASN A 37 -13.31 10.75 11.79
C ASN A 37 -12.02 10.04 12.20
N PHE A 38 -10.88 10.73 12.10
CA PHE A 38 -9.60 10.21 12.58
C PHE A 38 -9.64 9.89 14.08
N LYS A 39 -10.19 10.78 14.90
CA LYS A 39 -10.36 10.56 16.36
C LYS A 39 -11.34 9.43 16.69
N ARG A 40 -12.29 9.16 15.81
CA ARG A 40 -13.27 8.07 15.94
C ARG A 40 -12.73 6.72 15.46
N ASN A 41 -11.48 6.67 14.97
CA ASN A 41 -10.88 5.51 14.30
C ASN A 41 -11.63 5.09 13.02
N ASP A 42 -12.43 5.98 12.44
CA ASP A 42 -13.03 5.79 11.12
C ASP A 42 -12.01 6.20 10.06
N PHE A 43 -11.01 5.34 9.85
CA PHE A 43 -9.88 5.63 8.97
C PHE A 43 -10.26 5.68 7.50
N GLU A 44 -11.35 5.02 7.09
CA GLU A 44 -11.87 5.07 5.72
C GLU A 44 -12.41 6.46 5.39
N GLN A 45 -13.32 6.98 6.22
CA GLN A 45 -13.88 8.31 6.00
C GLN A 45 -12.85 9.42 6.28
N ALA A 46 -11.97 9.22 7.26
CA ALA A 46 -10.88 10.14 7.50
C ALA A 46 -9.95 10.24 6.29
N LEU A 47 -9.61 9.10 5.67
CA LEU A 47 -8.77 9.08 4.49
C LEU A 47 -9.38 9.86 3.34
N LEU A 48 -10.67 9.64 3.01
CA LEU A 48 -11.35 10.38 1.95
C LEU A 48 -11.27 11.89 2.16
N ASN A 49 -11.53 12.35 3.40
CA ASN A 49 -11.42 13.77 3.72
C ASN A 49 -9.98 14.29 3.62
N TYR A 50 -8.97 13.50 4.01
CA TYR A 50 -7.56 13.89 3.85
C TYR A 50 -7.13 13.90 2.38
N GLU A 51 -7.70 13.05 1.53
CA GLU A 51 -7.47 13.08 0.09
C GLU A 51 -8.08 14.34 -0.54
N ASP A 52 -9.29 14.72 -0.15
CA ASP A 52 -9.91 15.98 -0.57
C ASP A 52 -9.07 17.19 -0.13
N LEU A 53 -8.53 17.18 1.09
CA LEU A 53 -7.62 18.22 1.58
C LEU A 53 -6.31 18.25 0.78
N LEU A 54 -5.78 17.11 0.37
CA LEU A 54 -4.60 17.03 -0.49
C LEU A 54 -4.89 17.50 -1.92
N MET A 55 -6.13 17.44 -2.42
CA MET A 55 -6.45 18.06 -3.71
C MET A 55 -6.37 19.60 -3.63
N LEU A 56 -6.70 20.17 -2.48
CA LEU A 56 -6.65 21.61 -2.22
C LEU A 56 -5.25 22.09 -1.81
N TYR A 57 -4.55 21.28 -1.02
CA TYR A 57 -3.24 21.55 -0.44
C TYR A 57 -2.27 20.38 -0.72
N PRO A 58 -1.85 20.18 -1.98
CA PRO A 58 -1.12 18.97 -2.40
C PRO A 58 0.27 18.80 -1.77
N GLN A 59 0.82 19.88 -1.23
CA GLN A 59 2.16 19.89 -0.64
C GLN A 59 2.15 19.93 0.89
N ASP A 60 0.98 19.84 1.53
CA ASP A 60 0.89 19.91 2.98
C ASP A 60 1.42 18.62 3.63
N PRO A 61 2.56 18.67 4.35
CA PRO A 61 3.16 17.48 4.94
C PRO A 61 2.30 16.85 6.04
N GLU A 62 1.45 17.64 6.72
CA GLU A 62 0.57 17.12 7.76
C GLU A 62 -0.51 16.23 7.17
N TYR A 63 -1.12 16.62 6.05
CA TYR A 63 -2.15 15.80 5.39
C TYR A 63 -1.56 14.53 4.78
N HIS A 64 -0.34 14.59 4.24
CA HIS A 64 0.39 13.39 3.82
C HIS A 64 0.68 12.43 5.00
N TYR A 65 1.04 12.97 6.16
CA TYR A 65 1.22 12.17 7.38
C TYR A 65 -0.08 11.49 7.82
N ARG A 66 -1.18 12.24 7.88
CA ARG A 66 -2.50 11.72 8.29
C ARG A 66 -3.03 10.67 7.32
N LYS A 67 -2.91 10.92 6.01
CA LYS A 67 -3.21 9.93 4.96
C LYS A 67 -2.40 8.65 5.18
N GLY A 68 -1.08 8.77 5.32
CA GLY A 68 -0.20 7.63 5.55
C GLY A 68 -0.55 6.82 6.81
N LEU A 69 -0.95 7.50 7.88
CA LEU A 69 -1.38 6.87 9.12
C LEU A 69 -2.73 6.16 8.97
N CYS A 70 -3.73 6.78 8.34
CA CYS A 70 -5.00 6.10 8.03
C CYS A 70 -4.76 4.82 7.21
N LEU A 71 -3.92 4.91 6.18
CA LEU A 71 -3.58 3.76 5.33
C LEU A 71 -2.90 2.63 6.10
N PHE A 72 -2.03 2.99 7.05
CA PHE A 72 -1.36 2.02 7.94
C PHE A 72 -2.35 1.35 8.89
N GLU A 73 -3.20 2.11 9.58
CA GLU A 73 -4.17 1.59 10.56
C GLU A 73 -5.23 0.70 9.91
N MET A 74 -5.58 0.94 8.65
CA MET A 74 -6.46 0.05 7.87
C MET A 74 -5.85 -1.33 7.60
N ASN A 75 -4.55 -1.54 7.85
CA ASN A 75 -3.84 -2.82 7.71
C ASN A 75 -4.07 -3.56 6.37
N ALA A 76 -4.34 -2.80 5.31
CA ALA A 76 -4.59 -3.36 3.99
C ALA A 76 -3.24 -3.55 3.27
N ILE A 77 -2.88 -4.81 3.00
CA ILE A 77 -1.57 -5.20 2.45
C ILE A 77 -1.21 -4.41 1.18
N ASN A 78 -2.18 -4.16 0.30
CA ASN A 78 -1.97 -3.41 -0.94
C ASN A 78 -1.79 -1.90 -0.75
N ARG A 79 -2.11 -1.36 0.43
CA ARG A 79 -2.07 0.07 0.73
C ARG A 79 -0.82 0.48 1.48
N TYR A 80 0.00 -0.47 1.92
CA TYR A 80 1.27 -0.14 2.57
C TYR A 80 2.22 0.61 1.66
N ASN A 81 2.23 0.33 0.35
CA ASN A 81 3.09 1.07 -0.59
C ASN A 81 2.68 2.55 -0.68
N GLU A 82 1.37 2.81 -0.75
CA GLU A 82 0.82 4.17 -0.75
C GLU A 82 1.07 4.89 0.60
N ALA A 83 0.94 4.15 1.71
CA ALA A 83 1.25 4.65 3.04
C ALA A 83 2.72 5.05 3.16
N ALA A 84 3.64 4.22 2.67
CA ALA A 84 5.07 4.49 2.68
C ALA A 84 5.40 5.77 1.90
N LEU A 85 4.88 5.93 0.68
CA LEU A 85 5.11 7.13 -0.13
C LEU A 85 4.61 8.41 0.55
N SER A 86 3.40 8.36 1.12
CA SER A 86 2.80 9.51 1.82
C SER A 86 3.60 9.86 3.08
N LEU A 87 4.03 8.85 3.86
CA LEU A 87 4.85 9.04 5.05
C LEU A 87 6.27 9.49 4.73
N GLU A 88 6.87 9.03 3.63
CA GLU A 88 8.17 9.49 3.15
C GLU A 88 8.12 10.98 2.78
N TYR A 89 7.07 11.41 2.08
CA TYR A 89 6.86 12.82 1.78
C TYR A 89 6.74 13.65 3.05
N ALA A 90 5.87 13.22 3.98
CA ALA A 90 5.66 13.89 5.24
C ALA A 90 6.94 13.95 6.10
N ALA A 91 7.71 12.85 6.13
CA ALA A 91 8.95 12.75 6.89
C ALA A 91 10.09 13.60 6.30
N ALA A 92 10.05 13.85 4.99
CA ALA A 92 11.03 14.68 4.30
C ALA A 92 10.71 16.19 4.32
N LYS A 93 9.43 16.55 4.40
CA LYS A 93 8.97 17.95 4.26
C LYS A 93 8.29 18.53 5.50
N GLY A 94 7.85 17.70 6.43
CA GLY A 94 7.14 18.11 7.63
C GLY A 94 8.01 18.14 8.88
N ASP A 95 7.53 18.86 9.89
CA ASP A 95 8.11 18.89 11.23
C ASP A 95 7.61 17.73 12.13
N GLU A 96 6.64 16.95 11.66
CA GLU A 96 6.10 15.82 12.41
C GLU A 96 7.09 14.65 12.38
N ASN A 97 7.98 14.64 13.37
CA ASN A 97 8.97 13.59 13.55
C ASN A 97 8.33 12.20 13.57
N LYS A 98 7.09 12.05 14.07
CA LYS A 98 6.39 10.75 14.10
C LYS A 98 6.22 10.12 12.71
N ALA A 99 6.25 10.90 11.63
CA ALA A 99 6.22 10.36 10.27
C ALA A 99 7.34 9.33 10.04
N TRP A 100 8.56 9.57 10.56
CA TRP A 100 9.66 8.61 10.48
C TRP A 100 9.39 7.30 11.26
N TYR A 101 8.70 7.40 12.39
CA TYR A 101 8.33 6.22 13.17
C TYR A 101 7.29 5.37 12.42
N TYR A 102 6.20 5.97 11.94
CA TYR A 102 5.18 5.23 11.20
C TYR A 102 5.69 4.72 9.85
N LEU A 103 6.60 5.44 9.19
CA LEU A 103 7.30 4.94 8.00
C LEU A 103 8.05 3.64 8.32
N GLY A 104 8.79 3.60 9.43
CA GLY A 104 9.47 2.39 9.88
C GLY A 104 8.51 1.23 10.16
N LYS A 105 7.33 1.50 10.74
CA LYS A 105 6.28 0.47 10.94
C LYS A 105 5.77 -0.05 9.60
N VAL A 106 5.42 0.82 8.66
CA VAL A 106 4.97 0.42 7.33
C VAL A 106 6.04 -0.44 6.63
N GLN A 107 7.30 -0.02 6.66
CA GLN A 107 8.41 -0.77 6.06
C GLN A 107 8.64 -2.13 6.75
N LEU A 108 8.44 -2.22 8.07
CA LEU A 108 8.46 -3.49 8.80
C LEU A 108 7.36 -4.46 8.31
N HIS A 109 6.16 -3.96 8.03
CA HIS A 109 5.07 -4.75 7.45
C HIS A 109 5.33 -5.13 5.99
N GLN A 110 6.05 -4.29 5.23
CA GLN A 110 6.53 -4.60 3.87
C GLN A 110 7.74 -5.54 3.84
N GLN A 111 8.24 -6.00 5.00
CA GLN A 111 9.46 -6.82 5.14
C GLN A 111 10.75 -6.13 4.67
N LYS A 112 10.74 -4.79 4.54
CA LYS A 112 11.92 -3.98 4.22
C LYS A 112 12.66 -3.62 5.50
N TYR A 113 13.25 -4.63 6.14
CA TYR A 113 13.80 -4.51 7.50
C TYR A 113 14.96 -3.50 7.59
N ASP A 114 15.83 -3.43 6.58
CA ASP A 114 16.94 -2.46 6.54
C ASP A 114 16.46 -1.01 6.53
N GLU A 115 15.45 -0.73 5.73
CA GLU A 115 14.83 0.61 5.63
C GLU A 115 14.11 0.96 6.93
N ALA A 116 13.37 0.01 7.51
CA ALA A 116 12.68 0.19 8.78
C ALA A 116 13.64 0.56 9.91
N ILE A 117 14.80 -0.12 10.01
CA ILE A 117 15.83 0.19 11.01
C ILE A 117 16.36 1.61 10.81
N LYS A 118 16.63 2.03 9.57
CA LYS A 118 17.09 3.39 9.26
C LYS A 118 16.04 4.43 9.65
N ALA A 119 14.77 4.21 9.31
CA ALA A 119 13.67 5.11 9.63
C ALA A 119 13.49 5.27 11.15
N PHE A 120 13.46 4.17 11.90
CA PHE A 120 13.37 4.21 13.36
C PHE A 120 14.59 4.85 14.02
N THR A 121 15.79 4.58 13.50
CA THR A 121 17.02 5.20 14.00
C THR A 121 16.97 6.72 13.79
N ARG A 122 16.52 7.17 12.62
CA ARG A 122 16.33 8.59 12.32
C ARG A 122 15.28 9.22 13.23
N PHE A 123 14.16 8.54 13.47
CA PHE A 123 13.17 9.01 14.45
C PHE A 123 13.77 9.14 15.86
N LYS A 124 14.61 8.19 16.29
CA LYS A 124 15.27 8.24 17.59
C LYS A 124 16.27 9.39 17.72
N THR A 125 16.95 9.79 16.64
CA THR A 125 17.91 10.89 16.66
C THR A 125 17.24 12.27 16.63
N ILE A 126 16.18 12.43 15.83
CA ILE A 126 15.48 13.73 15.67
C ILE A 126 14.33 13.91 16.67
N GLY A 127 13.73 12.81 17.14
CA GLY A 127 12.55 12.81 17.98
C GLY A 127 12.84 13.21 19.42
N LYS A 128 11.83 13.71 20.12
CA LYS A 128 11.95 14.02 21.56
C LYS A 128 12.12 12.71 22.33
N ARG A 129 13.07 12.65 23.27
CA ARG A 129 13.34 11.45 24.11
C ARG A 129 12.06 10.88 24.76
N LYS A 130 11.10 11.73 25.14
CA LYS A 130 9.81 11.31 25.70
C LYS A 130 8.98 10.51 24.68
N ASP A 131 8.90 10.99 23.45
CA ASP A 131 8.15 10.34 22.38
C ASP A 131 8.82 9.03 21.95
N THR A 132 10.15 9.00 21.88
CA THR A 132 10.92 7.77 21.60
C THR A 132 10.66 6.67 22.63
N LYS A 133 10.59 7.03 23.92
CA LYS A 133 10.27 6.08 25.00
C LYS A 133 8.80 5.63 24.97
N ARG A 134 7.87 6.57 24.78
CA ARG A 134 6.42 6.26 24.72
C ARG A 134 6.10 5.29 23.58
N LEU A 135 6.75 5.49 22.43
CA LEU A 135 6.56 4.66 21.24
C LEU A 135 7.46 3.42 21.20
N GLN A 136 8.21 3.14 22.28
CA GLN A 136 9.07 1.96 22.43
C GLN A 136 9.97 1.66 21.21
N VAL A 137 10.52 2.71 20.59
CA VAL A 137 11.21 2.60 19.29
C VAL A 137 12.41 1.66 19.34
N ASP A 138 13.07 1.56 20.50
CA ASP A 138 14.17 0.62 20.71
C ASP A 138 13.71 -0.85 20.56
N ALA A 139 12.49 -1.18 21.01
CA ALA A 139 11.92 -2.51 20.84
C ALA A 139 11.60 -2.79 19.37
N ASP A 140 11.02 -1.82 18.64
CA ASP A 140 10.73 -1.95 17.21
C ASP A 140 12.01 -2.08 16.37
N ILE A 141 13.09 -1.36 16.71
CA ILE A 141 14.41 -1.52 16.07
C ILE A 141 14.95 -2.94 16.29
N ASN A 142 14.88 -3.44 17.52
CA ASN A 142 15.35 -4.79 17.83
C ASN A 142 14.52 -5.87 17.14
N LEU A 143 13.20 -5.66 17.04
CA LEU A 143 12.29 -6.52 16.28
C LEU A 143 12.67 -6.55 14.79
N ALA A 144 12.89 -5.39 14.17
CA ALA A 144 13.31 -5.29 12.78
C ALA A 144 14.66 -5.99 12.55
N LYS A 145 15.63 -5.81 13.45
CA LYS A 145 16.94 -6.50 13.40
C LYS A 145 16.81 -8.01 13.53
N SER A 146 16.00 -8.50 14.47
CA SER A 146 15.79 -9.94 14.64
C SER A 146 15.15 -10.56 13.40
N LYS A 147 14.14 -9.92 12.81
CA LYS A 147 13.52 -10.38 11.57
C LYS A 147 14.49 -10.37 10.38
N TYR A 148 15.35 -9.34 10.30
CA TYR A 148 16.40 -9.28 9.28
C TYR A 148 17.38 -10.45 9.41
N GLN A 149 17.88 -10.70 10.62
CA GLN A 149 18.82 -11.80 10.90
C GLN A 149 18.21 -13.18 10.58
N ASN A 150 16.95 -13.42 10.96
CA ASN A 150 16.28 -14.68 10.64
C ASN A 150 16.07 -14.88 9.13
N GLY A 151 15.83 -13.79 8.39
CA GLY A 151 15.74 -13.82 6.93
C GLY A 151 17.08 -14.16 6.24
N THR A 152 18.19 -13.69 6.80
CA THR A 152 19.55 -14.01 6.31
C THR A 152 20.04 -15.39 6.72
N THR A 153 19.70 -15.87 7.93
CA THR A 153 20.06 -17.23 8.39
C THR A 153 19.38 -18.30 7.54
N ASN A 154 18.10 -18.09 7.18
CA ASN A 154 17.37 -18.99 6.28
C ASN A 154 17.86 -18.98 4.83
N GLN A 155 18.70 -18.01 4.42
CA GLN A 155 19.35 -18.01 3.10
C GLN A 155 20.75 -18.66 3.14
N ASN A 156 21.37 -18.76 4.31
CA ASN A 156 22.70 -19.33 4.49
C ASN A 156 22.69 -20.83 4.89
N GLU A 157 21.56 -21.39 5.33
CA GLU A 157 21.40 -22.83 5.59
C GLU A 157 21.04 -23.67 4.34
N VAL A 158 20.79 -23.05 3.19
CA VAL A 158 20.30 -23.76 1.98
C VAL A 158 21.43 -24.37 1.13
N THR A 159 22.72 -24.13 1.43
CA THR A 159 23.82 -24.52 0.54
C THR A 159 24.63 -25.76 0.91
N GLU A 160 24.43 -26.42 2.06
CA GLU A 160 25.21 -27.63 2.36
C GLU A 160 24.38 -28.76 3.00
N THR A 161 24.20 -29.84 2.21
CA THR A 161 23.85 -31.23 2.61
C THR A 161 22.42 -31.39 3.18
N THR A 162 21.55 -32.34 2.82
CA THR A 162 21.71 -33.74 2.41
C THR A 162 20.34 -34.23 1.92
N GLU A 163 20.33 -35.09 0.91
CA GLU A 163 19.38 -36.17 0.60
C GLU A 163 17.84 -35.97 0.62
N VAL A 164 17.29 -36.31 -0.55
CA VAL A 164 15.90 -36.60 -0.86
C VAL A 164 15.26 -37.58 0.12
N LYS A 165 14.12 -37.20 0.71
CA LYS A 165 13.03 -38.12 0.98
C LYS A 165 11.69 -37.48 0.65
N VAL A 166 11.15 -37.89 -0.50
CA VAL A 166 9.80 -37.62 -0.98
C VAL A 166 8.79 -38.24 -0.01
N ILE A 167 7.89 -37.43 0.55
CA ILE A 167 6.58 -37.87 1.04
C ILE A 167 5.57 -36.78 0.62
N GLU A 168 4.62 -37.18 -0.23
CA GLU A 168 3.50 -36.35 -0.70
C GLU A 168 2.40 -36.25 0.38
N GLN A 169 2.03 -35.01 0.75
CA GLN A 169 0.73 -34.41 1.19
C GLN A 169 -0.21 -35.16 2.19
N PRO A 170 -1.27 -34.55 2.77
CA PRO A 170 -1.76 -33.16 2.79
C PRO A 170 -2.07 -32.64 4.24
N ASP A 171 -2.77 -31.51 4.32
CA ASP A 171 -3.59 -31.00 5.45
C ASP A 171 -3.07 -29.86 6.35
N ASN A 172 -3.67 -28.69 6.08
CA ASN A 172 -4.46 -27.88 7.02
C ASN A 172 -3.80 -27.41 8.32
N ASN A 173 -3.34 -26.16 8.31
CA ASN A 173 -3.85 -25.16 9.26
C ASN A 173 -3.39 -23.74 8.89
N LEU A 174 -4.20 -23.05 8.09
CA LEU A 174 -4.34 -21.59 8.13
C LEU A 174 -5.82 -21.31 8.33
N ALA A 175 -6.24 -21.48 9.58
CA ALA A 175 -7.48 -20.92 10.07
C ALA A 175 -7.39 -19.38 9.95
N LEU A 176 -7.82 -18.85 8.81
CA LEU A 176 -8.35 -17.49 8.78
C LEU A 176 -9.62 -17.51 9.61
N LYS A 177 -9.59 -16.73 10.69
CA LYS A 177 -10.71 -16.49 11.61
C LYS A 177 -11.87 -15.88 10.82
N VAL A 178 -12.85 -16.73 10.48
CA VAL A 178 -14.16 -16.34 9.96
C VAL A 178 -14.85 -15.47 11.01
N ILE A 179 -15.16 -14.22 10.66
CA ILE A 179 -16.16 -13.40 11.36
C ILE A 179 -17.52 -13.81 10.80
N PRO A 180 -18.55 -14.12 11.63
CA PRO A 180 -19.81 -14.65 11.14
C PRO A 180 -20.78 -13.55 10.66
N ALA A 181 -21.49 -13.87 9.57
CA ALA A 181 -22.77 -13.32 9.06
C ALA A 181 -22.80 -11.83 8.66
N SER A 182 -23.42 -11.38 7.55
CA SER A 182 -24.55 -11.92 6.78
C SER A 182 -24.63 -11.24 5.38
N ASN A 183 -24.45 -11.97 4.28
CA ASN A 183 -25.04 -11.78 2.93
C ASN A 183 -24.28 -12.62 1.90
N SER A 184 -24.97 -13.44 1.10
CA SER A 184 -24.40 -14.21 -0.03
C SER A 184 -23.60 -13.33 -1.01
N ASN A 185 -24.00 -12.07 -1.17
CA ASN A 185 -23.30 -11.08 -1.97
C ASN A 185 -21.87 -10.76 -1.47
N SER A 186 -21.61 -10.78 -0.15
CA SER A 186 -20.29 -10.37 0.39
C SER A 186 -19.20 -11.44 0.19
N GLU A 187 -19.54 -12.72 0.16
CA GLU A 187 -18.56 -13.81 -0.02
C GLU A 187 -18.14 -13.93 -1.48
N ASN A 188 -19.11 -13.82 -2.39
CA ASN A 188 -18.87 -13.75 -3.83
C ASN A 188 -18.06 -12.50 -4.22
N ASP A 189 -18.33 -11.34 -3.61
CA ASP A 189 -17.55 -10.12 -3.83
C ASP A 189 -16.07 -10.26 -3.43
N VAL A 190 -15.79 -10.96 -2.32
CA VAL A 190 -14.42 -11.22 -1.86
C VAL A 190 -13.70 -12.18 -2.81
N ILE A 191 -14.37 -13.25 -3.24
CA ILE A 191 -13.81 -14.22 -4.20
C ILE A 191 -13.56 -13.54 -5.55
N LEU A 192 -14.47 -12.70 -6.02
CA LEU A 192 -14.33 -11.93 -7.26
C LEU A 192 -13.14 -10.97 -7.19
N LYS A 193 -13.03 -10.19 -6.10
CA LYS A 193 -11.90 -9.28 -5.90
C LYS A 193 -10.56 -10.03 -5.88
N TYR A 194 -10.53 -11.20 -5.25
CA TYR A 194 -9.34 -12.05 -5.23
C TYR A 194 -9.01 -12.63 -6.61
N ALA A 195 -10.01 -13.10 -7.37
CA ALA A 195 -9.85 -13.60 -8.73
C ALA A 195 -9.29 -12.51 -9.67
N MET A 196 -9.84 -11.29 -9.60
CA MET A 196 -9.37 -10.14 -10.38
C MET A 196 -7.92 -9.77 -10.04
N GLN A 197 -7.53 -9.84 -8.77
CA GLN A 197 -6.14 -9.59 -8.37
C GLN A 197 -5.17 -10.65 -8.93
N MET A 198 -5.57 -11.93 -8.90
CA MET A 198 -4.75 -13.01 -9.47
C MET A 198 -4.64 -12.89 -10.98
N GLN A 199 -5.71 -12.49 -11.66
CA GLN A 199 -5.71 -12.20 -13.10
C GLN A 199 -4.75 -11.05 -13.45
N PHE A 200 -4.89 -9.92 -12.76
CA PHE A 200 -4.02 -8.76 -12.96
C PHE A 200 -2.54 -9.09 -12.70
N ALA A 201 -2.25 -9.88 -11.66
CA ALA A 201 -0.90 -10.37 -11.38
C ALA A 201 -0.35 -11.28 -12.49
N ALA A 202 -1.19 -12.16 -13.07
CA ALA A 202 -0.79 -13.01 -14.19
C ALA A 202 -0.47 -12.18 -15.45
N ASP A 203 -1.30 -11.18 -15.76
CA ASP A 203 -1.12 -10.30 -16.93
C ASP A 203 0.15 -9.44 -16.81
N THR A 204 0.40 -8.90 -15.62
CA THR A 204 1.63 -8.13 -15.35
C THR A 204 2.88 -8.98 -15.47
N LEU A 205 2.90 -10.19 -14.89
CA LEU A 205 4.03 -11.12 -15.02
C LEU A 205 4.27 -11.55 -16.47
N THR A 206 3.19 -11.81 -17.22
CA THR A 206 3.26 -12.17 -18.64
C THR A 206 3.83 -11.03 -19.48
N ARG A 207 3.43 -9.78 -19.18
CA ARG A 207 4.00 -8.59 -19.83
C ARG A 207 5.50 -8.45 -19.53
N CYS A 208 5.90 -8.58 -18.27
CA CYS A 208 7.32 -8.53 -17.87
C CYS A 208 8.15 -9.63 -18.56
N ALA A 209 7.62 -10.85 -18.66
CA ALA A 209 8.27 -11.95 -19.40
C ALA A 209 8.43 -11.61 -20.89
N LYS A 210 7.42 -11.00 -21.52
CA LYS A 210 7.45 -10.57 -22.92
C LYS A 210 8.50 -9.47 -23.17
N GLU A 211 8.59 -8.48 -22.28
CA GLU A 211 9.59 -7.42 -22.33
C GLU A 211 11.00 -7.98 -22.18
N LYS A 212 11.22 -8.85 -21.18
CA LYS A 212 12.50 -9.55 -20.99
C LYS A 212 12.87 -10.41 -22.20
N ARG A 213 11.91 -11.06 -22.82
CA ARG A 213 12.11 -11.85 -24.05
C ARG A 213 12.47 -10.97 -25.26
N ALA A 214 11.91 -9.76 -25.34
CA ALA A 214 12.29 -8.80 -26.37
C ALA A 214 13.73 -8.29 -26.15
N TYR A 215 14.07 -7.99 -24.90
CA TYR A 215 15.42 -7.59 -24.49
C TYR A 215 16.46 -8.70 -24.74
N ALA A 216 16.12 -9.97 -24.48
CA ALA A 216 16.98 -11.12 -24.73
C ALA A 216 17.45 -11.22 -26.20
N LYS A 217 16.71 -10.64 -27.16
CA LYS A 217 17.09 -10.63 -28.58
C LYS A 217 18.21 -9.65 -28.91
N SER A 218 18.41 -8.60 -28.12
CA SER A 218 19.45 -7.59 -28.35
C SER A 218 20.76 -7.89 -27.62
N ILE A 219 20.79 -8.90 -26.74
CA ILE A 219 21.97 -9.29 -25.96
C ILE A 219 22.92 -10.14 -26.82
N LYS A 220 24.20 -9.76 -26.86
CA LYS A 220 25.28 -10.51 -27.54
C LYS A 220 25.99 -11.53 -26.64
N ASN A 221 25.87 -11.37 -25.32
CA ASN A 221 26.47 -12.27 -24.34
C ASN A 221 25.57 -13.51 -24.10
N GLU A 222 26.07 -14.69 -24.45
CA GLU A 222 25.32 -15.96 -24.36
C GLU A 222 25.04 -16.40 -22.92
N GLU A 223 25.89 -16.06 -21.94
CA GLU A 223 25.66 -16.42 -20.54
C GLU A 223 24.52 -15.58 -19.93
N GLU A 224 24.51 -14.28 -20.21
CA GLU A 224 23.46 -13.35 -19.79
C GLU A 224 22.11 -13.71 -20.42
N LYS A 225 22.11 -14.07 -21.71
CA LYS A 225 20.93 -14.55 -22.44
C LYS A 225 20.37 -15.85 -21.85
N LYS A 226 21.24 -16.78 -21.42
CA LYS A 226 20.84 -18.03 -20.76
C LYS A 226 20.23 -17.77 -19.37
N ASN A 227 20.82 -16.87 -18.58
CA ASN A 227 20.29 -16.49 -17.27
C ASN A 227 18.92 -15.81 -17.40
N LEU A 228 18.79 -14.89 -18.36
CA LEU A 228 17.52 -14.22 -18.66
C LEU A 228 16.46 -15.22 -19.16
N GLY A 229 16.88 -16.24 -19.92
CA GLY A 229 16.00 -17.34 -20.34
C GLY A 229 15.39 -18.10 -19.16
N ARG A 230 16.20 -18.44 -18.14
CA ARG A 230 15.72 -19.09 -16.91
C ARG A 230 14.72 -18.21 -16.16
N GLU A 231 15.02 -16.93 -16.06
CA GLU A 231 14.15 -15.96 -15.39
C GLU A 231 12.81 -15.79 -16.11
N ILE A 232 12.81 -15.73 -17.45
CA ILE A 232 11.59 -15.71 -18.26
C ILE A 232 10.75 -16.97 -18.00
N THR A 233 11.36 -18.15 -18.01
CA THR A 233 10.65 -19.41 -17.73
C THR A 233 10.04 -19.42 -16.33
N GLN A 234 10.73 -18.87 -15.33
CA GLN A 234 10.18 -18.75 -13.98
C GLN A 234 8.98 -17.80 -13.94
N LEU A 235 9.08 -16.62 -14.56
CA LEU A 235 7.98 -15.66 -14.65
C LEU A 235 6.76 -16.24 -15.36
N GLU A 236 6.95 -16.96 -16.47
CA GLU A 236 5.87 -17.63 -17.20
C GLU A 236 5.21 -18.73 -16.34
N LYS A 237 6.00 -19.50 -15.57
CA LYS A 237 5.47 -20.52 -14.66
C LYS A 237 4.67 -19.91 -13.51
N GLU A 238 5.13 -18.81 -12.95
CA GLU A 238 4.44 -18.08 -11.89
C GLU A 238 3.13 -17.45 -12.41
N ALA A 239 3.16 -16.84 -13.60
CA ALA A 239 1.98 -16.31 -14.26
C ALA A 239 0.92 -17.40 -14.49
N ALA A 240 1.33 -18.58 -14.99
CA ALA A 240 0.43 -19.71 -15.20
C ALA A 240 -0.20 -20.22 -13.89
N LYS A 241 0.54 -20.22 -12.77
CA LYS A 241 0.00 -20.60 -11.45
C LYS A 241 -1.06 -19.59 -10.99
N LYS A 242 -0.82 -18.30 -11.19
CA LYS A 242 -1.75 -17.22 -10.84
C LYS A 242 -3.01 -17.28 -11.69
N GLN A 243 -2.87 -17.53 -13.00
CA GLN A 243 -4.00 -17.72 -13.91
C GLN A 243 -4.88 -18.91 -13.46
N LYS A 244 -4.28 -20.07 -13.21
CA LYS A 244 -5.04 -21.24 -12.70
C LYS A 244 -5.80 -20.97 -11.41
N THR A 245 -5.22 -20.14 -10.55
CA THR A 245 -5.87 -19.74 -9.29
C THR A 245 -7.07 -18.82 -9.57
N ALA A 246 -6.92 -17.86 -10.49
CA ALA A 246 -8.02 -17.00 -10.93
C ALA A 246 -9.15 -17.82 -11.56
N ASP A 247 -8.83 -18.74 -12.48
CA ASP A 247 -9.80 -19.61 -13.15
C ASP A 247 -10.57 -20.47 -12.15
N SER A 248 -9.88 -21.00 -11.13
CA SER A 248 -10.52 -21.75 -10.05
C SER A 248 -11.50 -20.87 -9.25
N CYS A 249 -11.13 -19.63 -8.95
CA CYS A 249 -12.01 -18.69 -8.25
C CYS A 249 -13.24 -18.31 -9.10
N PHE A 250 -13.06 -18.07 -10.41
CA PHE A 250 -14.17 -17.81 -11.33
C PHE A 250 -15.09 -19.02 -11.49
N SER A 251 -14.55 -20.24 -11.48
CA SER A 251 -15.35 -21.47 -11.49
C SER A 251 -16.17 -21.64 -10.21
N ILE A 252 -15.65 -21.23 -9.06
CA ILE A 252 -16.40 -21.22 -7.80
C ILE A 252 -17.56 -20.22 -7.90
N LEU A 253 -17.32 -19.02 -8.43
CA LEU A 253 -18.36 -18.01 -8.64
C LEU A 253 -19.45 -18.48 -9.60
N SER A 254 -19.08 -19.12 -10.72
CA SER A 254 -20.05 -19.62 -11.71
C SER A 254 -20.93 -20.76 -11.19
N ASN A 255 -20.44 -21.52 -10.21
CA ASN A 255 -21.16 -22.63 -9.59
C ASN A 255 -21.99 -22.19 -8.37
N SER A 256 -21.82 -20.96 -7.89
CA SER A 256 -22.66 -20.37 -6.84
C SER A 256 -24.05 -20.03 -7.40
N SER A 257 -25.11 -20.37 -6.66
CA SER A 257 -26.52 -20.35 -7.10
C SER A 257 -27.09 -18.96 -7.49
N GLU A 258 -26.29 -17.89 -7.45
CA GLU A 258 -26.68 -16.54 -7.89
C GLU A 258 -26.48 -16.30 -9.40
N PHE A 259 -25.66 -17.10 -10.09
CA PHE A 259 -25.37 -16.90 -11.53
C PHE A 259 -26.09 -17.88 -12.48
N GLN A 260 -26.90 -18.82 -11.96
CA GLN A 260 -27.71 -19.75 -12.76
C GLN A 260 -29.09 -19.19 -13.18
N VAL A 261 -29.39 -17.91 -12.94
CA VAL A 261 -30.70 -17.29 -13.25
C VAL A 261 -30.58 -16.11 -14.24
N LEU A 262 -29.64 -16.17 -15.18
CA LEU A 262 -29.66 -15.37 -16.41
C LEU A 262 -29.53 -16.30 -17.62
#